data_AF-A0A5C3QP95-F1
#
_entry.id   AF-A0A5C3QP95-F1
#
_cell.length_a   1.000
_cell.length_b   1.000
_cell.length_c   1.000
_cell.angle_alpha   90.00
_cell.angle_beta   90.00
_cell.angle_gamma   90.00
#
_symmetry.space_group_name_H-M   'P 1'
#
loop_
_entity.id
_entity.type
_entity.pdbx_description
1 polymer ?
#
loop_
_entity_poly.entity_id
_entity_poly.type
_entity_poly.pdbx_seq_one_letter_code
_entity_poly.pdbx_strand_id
1 'polypeptide(L)' 'MQIGNPERCAGAIMDVVKGEGLAKGKGVPTVVALGSNMYEQVKEYCEATLRRVDECREVLESTDFS' A
#
# COMPACT_ATOMS: atom_id res chain seq x y z
N MET A 1 -0.23 21.87 9.02
CA MET A 1 -1.17 20.72 9.00
C MET A 1 -2.00 20.81 7.74
N GLN A 2 -2.00 19.77 6.90
CA GLN A 2 -2.93 19.69 5.77
C GLN A 2 -4.25 19.15 6.30
N ILE A 3 -5.33 19.92 6.21
CA ILE A 3 -6.66 19.50 6.64
C ILE A 3 -7.21 18.61 5.53
N GLY A 4 -7.34 17.31 5.80
CA GLY A 4 -8.00 16.37 4.90
C GLY A 4 -9.49 16.68 4.77
N ASN A 5 -10.15 16.11 3.76
CA ASN A 5 -11.60 16.17 3.60
C ASN A 5 -12.22 14.81 4.02
N PRO A 6 -12.92 14.72 5.16
CA PRO A 6 -13.49 13.45 5.65
C PRO A 6 -14.56 12.86 4.73
N GLU A 7 -15.39 13.68 4.08
CA GLU A 7 -16.44 13.22 3.17
C GLU A 7 -15.84 12.54 1.93
N ARG A 8 -14.79 13.15 1.36
CA ARG A 8 -14.03 12.54 0.25
C ARG A 8 -13.33 11.26 0.68
N CYS A 9 -12.83 11.21 1.91
CA CYS A 9 -12.21 10.01 2.47
C CYS A 9 -13.23 8.85 2.56
N ALA A 10 -14.42 9.12 3.13
CA ALA A 10 -15.50 8.15 3.20
C ALA A 10 -15.93 7.66 1.81
N GLY A 11 -16.10 8.57 0.84
CA GLY A 11 -16.41 8.21 -0.54
C GLY A 11 -15.35 7.30 -1.17
N ALA A 12 -14.06 7.63 -0.99
CA ALA A 12 -12.97 6.80 -1.50
C ALA A 12 -12.94 5.40 -0.86
N ILE A 13 -13.22 5.29 0.45
CA ILE A 13 -13.34 3.98 1.13
C ILE A 13 -14.49 3.17 0.53
N MET A 14 -15.65 3.80 0.31
CA MET A 14 -16.81 3.13 -0.28
C MET A 14 -16.53 2.61 -1.69
N ASP A 15 -15.87 3.41 -2.53
CA ASP A 15 -15.43 3.01 -3.87
C ASP A 15 -14.53 1.76 -3.79
N VAL A 16 -13.53 1.76 -2.90
CA VAL A 16 -12.60 0.63 -2.72
C VAL A 16 -13.29 -0.63 -2.24
N VAL A 17 -14.14 -0.54 -1.22
CA VAL A 17 -14.85 -1.71 -0.66
C VAL A 17 -15.79 -2.33 -1.68
N LYS A 18 -16.43 -1.53 -2.52
CA LYS A 18 -17.38 -2.00 -3.54
C LYS A 18 -16.72 -2.37 -4.87
N GLY A 19 -15.47 -1.97 -5.10
CA GLY A 19 -14.82 -2.11 -6.41
C GLY A 19 -15.46 -1.23 -7.48
N GLU A 20 -15.97 -0.06 -7.09
CA GLU A 20 -16.69 0.88 -7.94
C GLU A 20 -15.97 2.24 -7.99
N GLY A 21 -16.51 3.20 -8.74
CA GLY A 21 -15.97 4.56 -8.81
C GLY A 21 -14.48 4.59 -9.16
N LEU A 22 -13.66 5.22 -8.32
CA LEU A 22 -12.20 5.32 -8.50
C LEU A 22 -11.46 3.98 -8.37
N ALA A 23 -12.08 2.97 -7.75
CA ALA A 23 -11.52 1.63 -7.59
C ALA A 23 -11.99 0.64 -8.66
N LYS A 24 -12.87 1.06 -9.59
CA LYS A 24 -13.41 0.18 -10.62
C LYS A 24 -12.30 -0.43 -11.48
N GLY A 25 -12.28 -1.76 -11.56
CA GLY A 25 -11.30 -2.53 -12.34
C GLY A 25 -9.90 -2.60 -11.71
N LYS A 26 -9.72 -2.11 -10.48
CA LYS A 26 -8.46 -2.22 -9.73
C LYS A 26 -8.51 -3.40 -8.75
N GLY A 27 -7.36 -3.98 -8.46
CA GLY A 27 -7.24 -4.92 -7.35
C GLY A 27 -7.48 -4.18 -6.03
N VAL A 28 -8.33 -4.74 -5.17
CA VAL A 28 -8.62 -4.16 -3.85
C VAL A 28 -7.40 -4.41 -2.94
N PRO A 29 -6.69 -3.38 -2.46
CA PRO A 29 -5.55 -3.58 -1.58
C PRO A 29 -6.02 -3.94 -0.17
N THR A 30 -5.26 -4.79 0.53
CA THR A 30 -5.53 -5.17 1.93
C THR A 30 -5.45 -3.98 2.88
N VAL A 31 -4.59 -3.00 2.55
CA VAL A 31 -4.41 -1.76 3.31
C VAL A 31 -4.57 -0.59 2.35
N VAL A 32 -5.45 0.34 2.70
CA VAL A 32 -5.70 1.57 1.93
C VAL A 32 -5.16 2.75 2.73
N ALA A 33 -4.12 3.41 2.22
CA ALA A 33 -3.64 4.67 2.77
C ALA A 33 -4.14 5.84 1.90
N LEU A 34 -4.82 6.81 2.52
CA LEU A 34 -5.45 7.94 1.81
C LEU A 34 -4.75 9.26 2.19
N GLY A 35 -4.56 10.12 1.18
CA GLY A 35 -3.94 11.44 1.34
C GLY A 35 -2.76 11.66 0.40
N SER A 36 -2.51 12.91 0.01
CA SER A 36 -1.51 13.24 -1.02
C SER A 36 -0.07 12.90 -0.62
N ASN A 37 0.24 12.84 0.67
CA ASN A 37 1.55 12.44 1.17
C ASN A 37 1.68 10.92 1.43
N MET A 38 0.56 10.19 1.43
CA MET A 38 0.60 8.75 1.75
C MET A 38 1.16 7.92 0.60
N TYR A 39 0.90 8.32 -0.65
CA TYR A 39 1.42 7.59 -1.81
C TYR A 39 2.95 7.51 -1.80
N GLU A 40 3.65 8.64 -1.65
CA GLU A 40 5.12 8.67 -1.65
C GLU A 40 5.70 7.93 -0.45
N GLN A 41 5.14 8.11 0.76
CA GLN A 41 5.61 7.42 1.96
C GLN A 41 5.44 5.91 1.88
N VAL A 42 4.28 5.43 1.41
CA VAL A 42 4.03 3.99 1.26
C VAL A 42 4.94 3.40 0.19
N LYS A 43 5.11 4.11 -0.94
CA LYS A 43 6.02 3.70 -2.00
C LYS A 43 7.45 3.57 -1.49
N GLU A 44 7.97 4.60 -0.80
CA GLU A 44 9.31 4.60 -0.22
C GLU A 44 9.49 3.45 0.77
N TYR A 45 8.49 3.20 1.64
CA TYR A 45 8.52 2.09 2.58
C TYR A 45 8.55 0.73 1.89
N CYS A 46 7.74 0.52 0.86
CA CYS A 46 7.72 -0.70 0.07
C CYS A 46 9.04 -0.94 -0.65
N GLU A 47 9.60 0.08 -1.29
CA GLU A 47 10.89 0.00 -1.97
C GLU A 47 12.03 -0.30 -0.99
N ALA A 48 12.02 0.32 0.20
CA ALA A 48 13.00 0.02 1.24
C ALA A 48 12.84 -1.40 1.79
N THR A 49 11.61 -1.92 1.87
CA THR A 49 11.35 -3.30 2.29
C THR A 49 11.88 -4.29 1.27
N LEU A 50 11.61 -4.07 -0.02
CA LEU A 50 12.14 -4.91 -1.09
C LEU A 50 13.67 -4.94 -1.09
N ARG A 51 14.32 -3.78 -0.93
CA ARG A 51 15.78 -3.72 -0.80
C ARG A 51 16.31 -4.58 0.34
N ARG A 52 15.69 -4.53 1.52
CA ARG A 52 16.08 -5.36 2.68
C ARG A 52 15.88 -6.86 2.42
N VAL A 53 14.81 -7.23 1.73
CA VAL A 53 14.56 -8.63 1.34
C VAL A 53 15.67 -9.12 0.41
N ASP A 54 16.04 -8.31 -0.58
CA ASP A 54 17.12 -8.67 -1.52
C ASP A 54 18.49 -8.75 -0.82
N GLU A 55 18.81 -7.78 0.04
CA GLU A 55 20.05 -7.78 0.84
C GLU A 55 20.17 -8.98 1.78
N CYS A 56 19.04 -9.44 2.34
CA CYS A 56 19.01 -10.57 3.26
C CYS A 56 18.68 -11.90 2.58
N ARG A 57 18.65 -11.97 1.25
CA ARG A 57 18.20 -13.15 0.50
C ARG A 57 18.90 -14.44 0.94
N GLU A 58 20.23 -14.41 1.04
CA GLU A 58 21.02 -15.59 1.43
C GLU A 58 20.65 -16.09 2.84
N VAL A 59 20.35 -15.18 3.77
CA VAL A 59 19.91 -15.51 5.14
C VAL A 59 18.48 -16.06 5.14
N LEU A 60 17.60 -15.50 4.31
CA LEU A 60 16.21 -15.95 4.19
C LEU A 60 16.13 -17.37 3.60
N GLU A 61 16.97 -17.66 2.60
CA GLU A 61 17.06 -18.96 1.94
C GLU A 61 17.93 -19.97 2.73
N SER A 62 18.69 -19.55 3.76
CA SER A 62 19.63 -20.43 4.49
C SER A 62 18.97 -21.52 5.34
N THR A 63 17.65 -21.43 5.53
CA THR A 63 16.87 -22.40 6.32
C THR A 63 16.05 -23.36 5.46
N ASP A 64 16.21 -23.26 4.15
CA ASP A 64 15.54 -24.17 3.23
C ASP A 64 16.04 -25.62 3.43
N PHE A 65 15.10 -26.55 3.37
CA PHE A 65 15.23 -27.91 2.81
C PHE A 65 16.64 -28.47 2.54
N SER A 66 17.26 -27.87 1.51
CA SER A 66 18.18 -28.44 0.51
C SER A 66 18.23 -29.97 0.46
#